data_AF-A0A3D5IX81-F1
#
_entry.id   AF-A0A3D5IX81-F1
#
_cell.length_a   1.000
_cell.length_b   1.000
_cell.length_c   1.000
_cell.angle_alpha   90.00
_cell.angle_beta   90.00
_cell.angle_gamma   90.00
#
_symmetry.space_group_name_H-M   'P 1'
#
loop_
_entity.id
_entity.type
_entity.pdbx_description
1 polymer ?
#
loop_
_entity_poly.entity_id
_entity_poly.type
_entity_poly.pdbx_seq_one_letter_code
_entity_poly.pdbx_strand_id
1 'polypeptide(L)' 'LRQFKTAVLVDRNHKKYPVKADFKGISLSTSLNEMVKITFEEGNDRAELV' A
#
# COMPACT_ATOMS: atom_id res chain seq x y z
N LEU A 1 23.49 1.86 11.20
CA LEU A 1 22.10 1.45 10.86
C LEU A 1 22.13 -0.04 10.51
N ARG A 2 21.61 -0.92 11.37
CA ARG A 2 21.76 -2.40 11.21
C ARG A 2 20.66 -3.04 10.36
N GLN A 3 19.45 -2.47 10.31
CA GLN A 3 18.36 -2.92 9.44
C GLN A 3 17.29 -1.82 9.35
N PHE A 4 16.73 -1.61 8.15
CA PHE A 4 15.54 -0.79 7.95
C PHE A 4 14.36 -1.70 7.65
N LYS A 5 13.21 -1.39 8.24
CA LYS A 5 11.96 -2.09 7.95
C LYS A 5 10.92 -1.09 7.45
N THR A 6 10.15 -1.49 6.45
CA THR A 6 9.07 -0.68 5.86
C THR A 6 7.74 -1.36 6.06
N ALA A 7 6.76 -0.61 6.58
CA ALA A 7 5.37 -1.03 6.69
C ALA A 7 4.53 -0.22 5.70
N VAL A 8 3.67 -0.90 4.94
CA VAL A 8 2.72 -0.28 4.02
C VAL A 8 1.31 -0.77 4.32
N LEU A 9 0.32 0.13 4.25
CA LEU A 9 -1.08 -0.24 4.43
C LEU A 9 -1.61 -0.98 3.19
N VAL A 10 -1.31 -0.47 1.99
CA VAL A 10 -1.73 -1.06 0.71
C VAL A 10 -0.53 -1.20 -0.23
N ASP A 11 -0.30 -2.42 -0.75
CA ASP A 11 0.66 -2.70 -1.83
C ASP A 11 -0.10 -2.88 -3.15
N ARG A 12 0.11 -1.96 -4.12
CA ARG A 12 -0.55 -1.95 -5.44
C ARG A 12 0.13 -2.81 -6.50
N ASN A 13 1.23 -3.48 -6.14
CA ASN A 13 1.93 -4.44 -6.99
C ASN A 13 2.37 -3.95 -8.39
N HIS A 14 2.87 -2.70 -8.49
CA HIS A 14 3.53 -2.15 -9.69
C HIS A 14 4.92 -1.60 -9.36
N LYS A 15 5.84 -2.49 -8.99
CA LYS A 15 7.18 -2.11 -8.53
C LYS A 15 8.08 -1.69 -9.69
N LYS A 16 8.41 -0.39 -9.76
CA LYS A 16 9.43 0.13 -10.69
C LYS A 16 10.86 -0.20 -10.27
N TYR A 17 11.09 -0.42 -8.97
CA TYR A 17 12.40 -0.70 -8.39
C TYR A 17 12.32 -1.96 -7.52
N PRO A 18 13.44 -2.65 -7.27
CA PRO A 18 13.48 -3.88 -6.48
C PRO A 18 13.36 -3.62 -4.96
N VAL A 19 12.40 -2.79 -4.56
CA VAL A 19 12.10 -2.46 -3.16
C VAL A 19 10.90 -3.29 -2.70
N LYS A 20 11.03 -3.92 -1.54
CA LYS A 20 9.95 -4.70 -0.90
C LYS A 20 9.58 -4.02 0.42
N ALA A 21 8.30 -4.08 0.76
CA ALA A 21 7.84 -3.78 2.10
C ALA A 21 7.97 -5.04 2.96
N ASP A 22 8.46 -4.89 4.19
CA ASP A 22 8.58 -5.99 5.16
C ASP A 22 7.20 -6.36 5.73
N PHE A 23 6.31 -5.38 5.86
CA PHE A 23 4.94 -5.58 6.35
C PHE A 23 3.94 -4.95 5.39
N LYS A 24 2.90 -5.69 5.03
CA LYS A 24 1.82 -5.27 4.13
C LYS A 24 0.49 -5.49 4.84
N GLY A 25 -0.37 -4.47 4.89
CA GLY A 25 -1.75 -4.63 5.36
C GLY A 25 -2.56 -5.43 4.36
N ILE A 26 -2.77 -4.87 3.17
CA ILE A 26 -3.51 -5.48 2.05
C ILE A 26 -2.67 -5.42 0.78
N SER A 27 -2.74 -6.49 -0.02
CA SER A 27 -2.21 -6.50 -1.38
C SER A 27 -3.37 -6.32 -2.35
N LEU A 28 -3.33 -5.27 -3.17
CA LEU A 28 -4.37 -4.95 -4.13
C LEU A 28 -3.80 -5.00 -5.54
N SER A 29 -4.41 -5.81 -6.41
CA SER A 29 -4.07 -5.82 -7.83
C SER A 29 -4.86 -4.70 -8.51
N THR A 30 -4.16 -3.65 -8.93
CA THR A 30 -4.75 -2.52 -9.68
C THR A 30 -4.15 -2.45 -11.08
N SER A 31 -4.73 -1.65 -11.96
CA SER A 31 -4.11 -1.19 -13.21
C SER A 31 -3.21 0.03 -12.94
N LEU A 32 -2.33 0.39 -13.91
CA LEU A 32 -1.45 1.55 -13.79
C LEU A 32 -2.20 2.89 -13.69
N ASN A 33 -3.38 2.97 -14.30
CA ASN A 33 -4.20 4.18 -14.35
C ASN A 33 -5.16 4.32 -13.16
N GLU A 34 -5.27 3.29 -12.32
CA GLU A 34 -6.18 3.29 -11.17
C GLU A 34 -5.50 3.91 -9.94
N MET A 35 -6.27 4.69 -9.18
CA MET A 35 -5.77 5.35 -7.97
C MET A 35 -6.37 4.67 -6.74
N VAL A 36 -5.54 4.39 -5.73
CA VAL A 36 -6.04 3.95 -4.43
C VAL A 36 -6.13 5.15 -3.51
N LYS A 37 -7.33 5.45 -3.04
CA LYS A 37 -7.59 6.49 -2.05
C LYS A 37 -7.78 5.83 -0.69
N ILE A 38 -7.10 6.36 0.31
CA ILE A 38 -7.21 5.90 1.69
C ILE A 38 -7.83 7.04 2.48
N THR A 39 -8.91 6.74 3.18
CA THR A 39 -9.60 7.66 4.07
C THR A 39 -9.48 7.12 5.49
N PHE A 40 -8.91 7.93 6.37
CA PHE A 40 -8.83 7.64 7.80
C PHE A 40 -9.95 8.37 8.51
N GLU A 41 -10.84 7.62 9.14
CA GLU A 41 -12.00 8.12 9.88
C GLU A 41 -12.07 7.34 11.18
N GLU A 42 -12.45 8.00 12.28
CA GLU A 42 -12.46 7.37 13.61
C GLU A 42 -13.39 6.14 13.61
N GLY A 43 -12.78 4.95 13.71
CA GLY A 43 -13.49 3.66 13.66
C GLY A 43 -13.94 3.20 12.26
N ASN A 44 -13.55 3.89 11.18
CA ASN A 44 -14.04 3.60 9.83
C ASN A 44 -12.99 3.86 8.73
N ASP A 45 -11.77 3.38 8.97
CA ASP A 45 -10.71 3.41 7.98
C ASP A 45 -11.10 2.57 6.75
N ARG A 46 -11.00 3.15 5.56
CA ARG A 46 -11.33 2.46 4.31
C ARG A 46 -10.36 2.80 3.19
N ALA A 47 -10.17 1.84 2.31
CA ALA A 47 -9.39 1.97 1.08
C ALA A 47 -10.30 1.71 -0.11
N GLU A 48 -10.32 2.64 -1.06
CA GLU A 48 -11.19 2.61 -2.24
C GLU A 48 -10.35 2.72 -3.52
N LEU A 49 -10.77 2.01 -4.56
CA LEU A 49 -10.22 2.13 -5.90
C LEU A 49 -11.03 3.19 -6.65
N VAL A 50 -10.33 4.20 -7.20
CA VAL A 50 -10.90 5.33 -7.95
C VAL A 50 -10.36 5.34 -9.36
#